data_AF-A0AAD4GE36-F1
#
_entry.id   AF-A0AAD4GE36-F1
#
_cell.length_a   1.000
_cell.length_b   1.000
_cell.length_c   1.000
_cell.angle_alpha   90.00
_cell.angle_beta   90.00
_cell.angle_gamma   90.00
#
_symmetry.space_group_name_H-M   'P 1'
#
loop_
_entity.id
_entity.type
_entity.pdbx_description
1 polymer ?
#
loop_
_entity_poly.entity_id
_entity_poly.type
_entity_poly.pdbx_seq_one_letter_code
_entity_poly.pdbx_strand_id
1 'polypeptide(L)'
;MSLTRAVSMTHQTEILAWTLSYRLITIRPINRRHSGAKSNVPCLAESCGMIKYLLLILFVANHITCSLAWSWTTHQSPPDLASAPRVAEDVLLNSFDAELSQAGIDGLLSNKDVLQSYQQKPDCFQNAISLVKARCEESRMDEQERIQAAIGMTMCELATARHYLPPMECAAYVRAGHKASSPTPKGQARCVDALSRSAQFWSSYSGYLREIPQLCFTFRRWIDIDTAKDIYRNITEEKAFFVRFLIEREKASKTTQDLWGILAEVRIIRYLYRTNCSS
;
A
#
# COMPACT_ATOMS: atom_id res chain seq x y z
N MET A 1 -29.20 -15.52 18.89
CA MET A 1 -29.60 -14.37 19.74
C MET A 1 -28.45 -14.17 20.72
N SER A 2 -27.62 -13.13 20.72
CA SER A 2 -27.74 -11.76 20.25
C SER A 2 -26.32 -11.17 20.17
N LEU A 3 -25.81 -10.88 18.97
CA LEU A 3 -24.59 -10.06 18.77
C LEU A 3 -24.90 -8.73 18.05
N THR A 4 -26.12 -8.61 17.52
CA THR A 4 -26.64 -7.42 16.83
C THR A 4 -27.06 -6.28 17.77
N ARG A 5 -27.14 -6.49 19.09
CA ARG A 5 -27.48 -5.41 20.04
C ARG A 5 -26.28 -4.56 20.49
N ALA A 6 -25.06 -5.11 20.46
CA ALA A 6 -23.88 -4.39 20.95
C ALA A 6 -23.40 -3.29 19.99
N VAL A 7 -23.51 -3.52 18.67
CA VAL A 7 -23.07 -2.55 17.64
C VAL A 7 -24.01 -1.35 17.54
N SER A 8 -25.28 -1.48 17.96
CA SER A 8 -26.24 -0.38 17.89
C SER A 8 -26.05 0.68 19.00
N MET A 9 -25.39 0.36 20.12
CA MET A 9 -25.20 1.34 21.20
C MET A 9 -23.95 2.21 21.02
N THR A 10 -22.91 1.72 20.33
CA THR A 10 -21.66 2.48 20.12
C THR A 10 -21.81 3.60 19.09
N HIS A 11 -22.65 3.41 18.07
CA HIS A 11 -22.91 4.44 17.06
C HIS A 11 -23.77 5.60 17.60
N GLN A 12 -24.50 5.39 18.70
CA GLN A 12 -25.37 6.41 19.31
C GLN A 12 -24.61 7.35 20.26
N THR A 13 -23.52 6.87 20.89
CA THR A 13 -22.67 7.70 21.75
C THR A 13 -21.75 8.65 20.95
N GLU A 14 -21.29 8.25 19.76
CA GLU A 14 -20.48 9.13 18.91
C GLU A 14 -21.29 10.30 18.33
N ILE A 15 -22.54 10.08 17.91
CA ILE A 15 -23.39 11.15 17.36
C ILE A 15 -23.74 12.21 18.43
N LEU A 16 -23.91 11.81 19.69
CA LEU A 16 -24.17 12.74 20.79
C LEU A 16 -22.93 13.57 21.17
N ALA A 17 -21.72 13.02 21.05
CA ALA A 17 -20.48 13.75 21.28
C ALA A 17 -20.24 14.84 20.20
N TRP A 18 -20.54 14.53 18.93
CA TRP A 18 -20.40 15.50 17.84
C TRP A 18 -21.44 16.63 17.90
N THR A 19 -22.66 16.34 18.35
CA THR A 19 -23.72 17.36 18.47
C THR A 19 -23.53 18.29 19.68
N LEU A 20 -22.93 17.83 20.78
CA LEU A 20 -22.57 18.67 21.93
C LEU A 20 -21.37 19.59 21.65
N SER A 21 -20.35 19.12 20.93
CA SER A 21 -19.21 19.96 20.52
C SER A 21 -19.60 21.08 19.57
N TYR A 22 -20.56 20.87 18.66
CA TYR A 22 -21.02 21.93 17.76
C TYR A 22 -21.84 23.01 18.47
N ARG A 23 -22.57 22.69 19.55
CA ARG A 23 -23.35 23.69 20.31
C ARG A 23 -22.50 24.60 21.20
N LEU A 24 -21.33 24.15 21.64
CA LEU A 24 -20.42 24.95 22.48
C LEU A 24 -19.66 26.03 21.70
N ILE A 25 -19.56 25.93 20.37
CA ILE A 25 -18.83 26.89 19.54
C ILE A 25 -19.73 28.06 19.07
N THR A 26 -21.05 27.92 19.15
CA THR A 26 -22.00 29.01 18.82
C THR A 26 -22.52 29.73 20.07
N ILE A 27 -21.64 30.26 20.91
CA ILE A 27 -22.05 31.27 21.89
C ILE A 27 -22.18 32.61 21.15
N ARG A 28 -23.41 32.93 20.72
CA ARG A 28 -23.74 34.24 20.17
C ARG A 28 -23.49 35.33 21.22
N PRO A 29 -22.83 36.45 20.89
CA PRO A 29 -22.74 37.58 21.80
C PRO A 29 -24.13 38.19 22.01
N ILE A 30 -24.58 38.20 23.26
CA ILE A 30 -25.79 38.91 23.70
C ILE A 30 -25.54 40.41 23.52
N ASN A 31 -26.26 41.02 22.59
CA ASN A 31 -26.24 42.45 22.34
C ASN A 31 -27.03 43.16 23.46
N ARG A 32 -26.33 43.57 24.53
CA ARG A 32 -26.91 44.31 25.65
C ARG A 32 -26.87 45.82 25.33
N ARG A 33 -27.99 46.36 24.86
CA ARG A 33 -28.25 47.81 24.94
C ARG A 33 -28.49 48.16 26.40
N HIS A 34 -27.64 49.01 26.98
CA HIS A 34 -28.08 50.02 27.94
C HIS A 34 -27.03 51.14 28.05
N SER A 35 -27.46 52.32 27.58
CA SER A 35 -27.31 53.64 28.19
C SER A 35 -26.29 53.82 29.33
N GLY A 36 -25.30 54.67 29.04
CA GLY A 36 -24.97 55.84 29.85
C GLY A 36 -24.31 55.61 31.21
N ALA A 37 -22.98 55.54 31.21
CA ALA A 37 -22.14 56.16 32.24
C ALA A 37 -20.68 56.14 31.75
N LYS A 38 -20.05 57.31 31.70
CA LYS A 38 -18.60 57.45 31.43
C LYS A 38 -17.85 57.08 32.71
N SER A 39 -17.08 56.00 32.69
CA SER A 39 -15.97 55.79 33.61
C SER A 39 -14.75 55.30 32.83
N ASN A 40 -13.69 56.09 32.86
CA ASN A 40 -12.39 55.77 32.30
C ASN A 40 -11.70 54.75 33.21
N VAL A 41 -11.49 53.53 32.71
CA VAL A 41 -10.54 52.57 33.30
C VAL A 41 -9.74 51.97 32.14
N PRO A 42 -8.41 52.18 32.05
CA PRO A 42 -7.57 51.55 31.06
C PRO A 42 -6.97 50.28 31.66
N CYS A 43 -7.47 49.10 31.32
CA CYS A 43 -6.84 47.85 31.75
C CYS A 43 -6.97 46.74 30.70
N LEU A 44 -5.80 46.30 30.22
CA LEU A 44 -5.48 44.90 29.87
C LEU A 44 -6.25 44.27 28.70
N ALA A 45 -6.20 44.88 27.51
CA ALA A 45 -6.71 44.25 26.28
C ALA A 45 -5.69 43.33 25.57
N GLU A 46 -4.39 43.41 25.86
CA GLU A 46 -3.36 42.66 25.12
C GLU A 46 -3.07 41.26 25.68
N SER A 47 -3.41 40.98 26.95
CA SER A 47 -3.13 39.67 27.58
C SER A 47 -4.15 38.57 27.23
N CYS A 48 -5.29 38.92 26.64
CA CYS A 48 -6.38 37.98 26.36
C CYS A 48 -6.15 37.14 25.09
N GLY A 49 -5.29 37.62 24.17
CA GLY A 49 -4.95 36.91 22.94
C GLY A 49 -4.02 35.71 23.16
N MET A 50 -3.00 35.88 24.02
CA MET A 50 -2.04 34.81 24.29
C MET A 50 -2.66 33.63 25.06
N ILE A 51 -3.61 33.89 25.96
CA ILE A 51 -4.28 32.82 26.72
C ILE A 51 -5.11 31.94 25.77
N LYS A 52 -5.76 32.52 24.74
CA LYS A 52 -6.52 31.76 23.74
C LYS A 52 -5.61 30.88 22.89
N TYR A 53 -4.45 31.38 22.48
CA TYR A 53 -3.47 30.59 21.72
C TYR A 53 -2.87 29.46 22.54
N LEU A 54 -2.54 29.71 23.82
CA LEU A 54 -1.99 28.68 24.69
C LEU A 54 -3.00 27.55 24.94
N LEU A 55 -4.28 27.90 25.16
CA LEU A 55 -5.36 26.90 25.32
C LEU A 55 -5.58 26.08 24.05
N LEU A 56 -5.46 26.69 22.87
CA LEU A 56 -5.63 25.99 21.60
C LEU A 56 -4.47 25.02 21.31
N ILE A 57 -3.24 25.42 21.63
CA ILE A 57 -2.05 24.54 21.52
C ILE A 57 -2.15 23.37 22.48
N LEU A 58 -2.56 23.60 23.74
CA LEU A 58 -2.75 22.54 24.72
C LEU A 58 -3.86 21.56 24.31
N PHE A 59 -4.94 22.05 23.70
CA PHE A 59 -6.02 21.20 23.21
C PHE A 59 -5.57 20.31 22.05
N VAL A 60 -4.83 20.86 21.08
CA VAL A 60 -4.30 20.09 19.94
C VAL A 60 -3.26 19.07 20.40
N ALA A 61 -2.34 19.45 21.30
CA ALA A 61 -1.33 18.54 21.84
C ALA A 61 -1.97 17.35 22.58
N ASN A 62 -3.00 17.61 23.40
CA ASN A 62 -3.71 16.56 24.11
C ASN A 62 -4.50 15.63 23.18
N HIS A 63 -5.03 16.17 22.06
CA HIS A 63 -5.72 15.36 21.06
C HIS A 63 -4.76 14.44 20.29
N ILE A 64 -3.54 14.92 20.00
CA ILE A 64 -2.48 14.12 19.35
C ILE A 64 -2.02 13.00 20.28
N THR A 65 -1.76 13.27 21.56
CA THR A 65 -1.36 12.24 22.53
C THR A 65 -2.45 11.20 22.78
N CYS A 66 -3.72 11.60 22.86
CA CYS A 66 -4.83 10.64 22.95
C CYS A 66 -4.96 9.77 21.68
N SER A 67 -4.76 10.35 20.50
CA SER A 67 -4.83 9.61 19.23
C SER A 67 -3.68 8.59 19.10
N LEU A 68 -2.48 8.94 19.57
CA LEU A 68 -1.34 8.02 19.59
C LEU A 68 -1.48 6.92 20.66
N ALA A 69 -2.09 7.22 21.81
CA ALA A 69 -2.35 6.24 22.86
C ALA A 69 -3.45 5.22 22.47
N TRP A 70 -4.46 5.64 21.70
CA TRP A 70 -5.51 4.74 21.18
C TRP A 70 -5.03 3.87 20.01
N SER A 71 -4.04 4.33 19.25
CA SER A 71 -3.41 3.55 18.18
C SER A 71 -2.58 2.37 18.72
N TRP A 72 -2.05 2.48 19.93
CA TRP A 72 -1.28 1.40 20.58
C TRP A 72 -2.16 0.38 21.33
N THR A 73 -3.34 0.79 21.81
CA THR A 73 -4.21 -0.09 22.62
C THR A 73 -5.20 -0.91 21.79
N THR A 74 -5.44 -0.56 20.52
CA THR A 74 -6.27 -1.34 19.60
C THR A 74 -5.51 -2.44 18.86
N HIS A 75 -4.18 -2.54 19.04
CA HIS A 75 -3.37 -3.67 18.57
C HIS A 75 -3.17 -4.74 19.67
N GLN A 76 -4.18 -4.97 20.51
CA GLN A 76 -4.29 -6.21 21.30
C GLN A 76 -5.44 -7.04 20.74
N SER A 77 -5.05 -8.06 19.98
CA SER A 77 -5.93 -9.10 19.44
C SER A 77 -6.78 -9.77 20.52
N PRO A 78 -8.00 -10.23 20.18
CA PRO A 78 -8.90 -10.90 21.10
C PRO A 78 -8.28 -12.21 21.64
N PRO A 79 -8.53 -12.58 22.90
CA PRO A 79 -8.21 -13.91 23.38
C PRO A 79 -9.22 -14.91 22.79
N ASP A 80 -8.73 -16.11 22.52
CA ASP A 80 -9.49 -17.32 22.20
C ASP A 80 -9.85 -17.58 20.73
N LEU A 81 -8.83 -18.02 19.97
CA LEU A 81 -8.98 -19.23 19.16
C LEU A 81 -7.67 -20.04 19.21
N ALA A 82 -7.73 -21.15 19.94
CA ALA A 82 -6.66 -22.13 20.06
C ALA A 82 -6.38 -22.83 18.71
N SER A 83 -5.11 -23.21 18.52
CA SER A 83 -4.55 -24.05 17.43
C SER A 83 -4.18 -23.38 16.10
N ALA A 84 -3.16 -22.52 16.14
CA ALA A 84 -2.24 -22.33 15.01
C ALA A 84 -0.81 -22.14 15.58
N PRO A 85 0.24 -22.79 15.01
CA PRO A 85 1.57 -22.73 15.58
C PRO A 85 2.19 -21.34 15.35
N ARG A 86 2.41 -20.62 16.46
CA ARG A 86 3.16 -19.35 16.54
C ARG A 86 4.64 -19.59 16.21
N VAL A 87 5.02 -19.58 14.94
CA VAL A 87 6.43 -19.77 14.51
C VAL A 87 6.99 -18.54 13.77
N ALA A 88 6.22 -17.48 13.55
CA ALA A 88 6.63 -16.43 12.61
C ALA A 88 7.28 -15.16 13.20
N GLU A 89 7.23 -14.92 14.52
CA GLU A 89 7.63 -13.61 15.07
C GLU A 89 8.93 -13.66 15.91
N ASP A 90 9.23 -14.77 16.58
CA ASP A 90 10.49 -14.96 17.32
C ASP A 90 11.71 -15.30 16.44
N VAL A 91 11.51 -15.56 15.14
CA VAL A 91 12.59 -15.91 14.21
C VAL A 91 13.29 -14.66 13.64
N LEU A 92 12.62 -13.51 13.61
CA LEU A 92 13.17 -12.31 12.95
C LEU A 92 14.12 -11.49 13.85
N LEU A 93 13.96 -11.56 15.18
CA LEU A 93 14.80 -10.82 16.13
C LEU A 93 15.99 -11.64 16.69
N ASN A 94 15.89 -12.98 16.73
CA ASN A 94 17.01 -13.85 17.14
C ASN A 94 18.00 -14.17 16.00
N SER A 95 17.73 -13.71 14.78
CA SER A 95 18.56 -13.97 13.60
C SER A 95 19.71 -12.98 13.38
N PHE A 96 19.82 -11.90 14.16
CA PHE A 96 20.82 -10.85 13.92
C PHE A 96 22.19 -11.10 14.56
N ASP A 97 22.31 -12.09 15.45
CA ASP A 97 23.58 -12.42 16.14
C ASP A 97 24.24 -13.74 15.69
N ALA A 98 23.60 -14.48 14.80
CA ALA A 98 24.27 -15.58 14.11
C ALA A 98 25.16 -14.97 13.03
N GLU A 99 26.47 -15.20 13.12
CA GLU A 99 27.41 -15.16 11.99
C GLU A 99 26.63 -15.39 10.69
N LEU A 100 26.65 -14.40 9.80
CA LEU A 100 25.90 -14.37 8.54
C LEU A 100 26.37 -15.53 7.64
N SER A 101 25.95 -16.73 8.01
CA SER A 101 26.39 -17.99 7.45
C SER A 101 25.91 -18.02 6.01
N GLN A 102 26.74 -18.56 5.13
CA GLN A 102 26.44 -18.75 3.71
C GLN A 102 25.04 -19.37 3.52
N ALA A 103 24.63 -20.27 4.44
CA ALA A 103 23.32 -20.92 4.46
C ALA A 103 22.13 -19.97 4.75
N GLY A 104 22.33 -18.93 5.58
CA GLY A 104 21.29 -17.91 5.85
C GLY A 104 21.01 -17.03 4.63
N ILE A 105 22.04 -16.77 3.84
CA ILE A 105 21.95 -16.02 2.59
C ILE A 105 21.30 -16.87 1.50
N ASP A 106 21.66 -18.16 1.41
CA ASP A 106 21.05 -19.11 0.49
C ASP A 106 19.56 -19.32 0.79
N GLY A 107 19.15 -19.32 2.07
CA GLY A 107 17.74 -19.32 2.47
C GLY A 107 16.99 -18.05 2.02
N LEU A 108 17.63 -16.89 2.15
CA LEU A 108 17.06 -15.60 1.72
C LEU A 108 16.93 -15.51 0.18
N LEU A 109 17.85 -16.14 -0.54
CA LEU A 109 17.83 -16.28 -2.00
C LEU A 109 16.81 -17.30 -2.48
N SER A 110 16.58 -18.40 -1.74
CA SER A 110 15.56 -19.40 -2.10
C SER A 110 14.15 -18.82 -2.05
N ASN A 111 13.89 -17.82 -1.19
CA ASN A 111 12.61 -17.09 -1.17
C ASN A 111 12.40 -16.23 -2.43
N LYS A 112 13.47 -15.85 -3.14
CA LYS A 112 13.39 -15.12 -4.41
C LYS A 112 12.72 -15.97 -5.49
N ASP A 113 13.03 -17.26 -5.55
CA ASP A 113 12.45 -18.18 -6.54
C ASP A 113 10.95 -18.39 -6.28
N VAL A 114 10.56 -18.40 -5.00
CA VAL A 114 9.14 -18.42 -4.60
C VAL A 114 8.44 -17.13 -5.03
N LEU A 115 9.05 -15.95 -4.86
CA LEU A 115 8.51 -14.67 -5.34
C LEU A 115 8.39 -14.62 -6.87
N GLN A 116 9.29 -15.26 -7.60
CA GLN A 116 9.27 -15.31 -9.06
C GLN A 116 8.08 -16.14 -9.60
N SER A 117 7.63 -17.16 -8.85
CA SER A 117 6.42 -17.92 -9.19
C SER A 117 5.13 -17.08 -9.13
N TYR A 118 5.15 -15.94 -8.45
CA TYR A 118 4.02 -14.99 -8.39
C TYR A 118 4.01 -13.96 -9.53
N GLN A 119 4.84 -14.11 -10.58
CA GLN A 119 4.70 -13.31 -11.81
C GLN A 119 3.37 -13.62 -12.51
N GLN A 120 2.28 -13.04 -12.01
CA GLN A 120 1.00 -13.07 -12.67
C GLN A 120 1.06 -12.09 -13.83
N LYS A 121 1.08 -12.64 -15.05
CA LYS A 121 0.79 -11.87 -16.26
C LYS A 121 -0.60 -11.23 -16.09
N PRO A 122 -0.80 -9.95 -16.46
CA PRO A 122 -2.11 -9.34 -16.26
C PRO A 122 -3.17 -10.10 -17.04
N ASP A 123 -4.16 -10.59 -16.30
CA ASP A 123 -5.29 -11.32 -16.87
C ASP A 123 -6.08 -10.41 -17.84
N CYS A 124 -6.85 -11.02 -18.74
CA CYS A 124 -7.67 -10.29 -19.71
C CYS A 124 -8.48 -9.17 -19.06
N PHE A 125 -9.09 -9.45 -17.90
CA PHE A 125 -9.87 -8.49 -17.12
C PHE A 125 -9.04 -7.34 -16.55
N GLN A 126 -7.82 -7.61 -16.07
CA GLN A 126 -6.92 -6.56 -15.59
C GLN A 126 -6.54 -5.61 -16.73
N ASN A 127 -6.27 -6.16 -17.93
CA ASN A 127 -5.99 -5.35 -19.10
C ASN A 127 -7.21 -4.52 -19.54
N ALA A 128 -8.41 -5.12 -19.52
CA ALA A 128 -9.64 -4.41 -19.85
C ALA A 128 -9.90 -3.21 -18.93
N ILE A 129 -9.62 -3.35 -17.62
CA ILE A 129 -9.79 -2.25 -16.66
C ILE A 129 -8.66 -1.24 -16.71
N SER A 130 -7.44 -1.65 -17.08
CA SER A 130 -6.32 -0.72 -17.26
C SER A 130 -6.57 0.38 -18.31
N LEU A 131 -7.59 0.19 -19.16
CA LEU A 131 -8.07 1.18 -20.13
C LEU A 131 -8.76 2.39 -19.48
N VAL A 132 -9.28 2.24 -18.26
CA VAL A 132 -9.85 3.34 -17.49
C VAL A 132 -8.69 4.14 -16.90
N LYS A 133 -8.59 5.43 -17.24
CA LYS A 133 -7.54 6.29 -16.66
C LYS A 133 -7.73 6.35 -15.14
N ALA A 134 -6.64 6.63 -14.42
CA ALA A 134 -6.45 6.50 -12.97
C ALA A 134 -7.50 7.12 -12.00
N ARG A 135 -8.62 7.66 -12.48
CA ARG A 135 -9.70 8.28 -11.72
C ARG A 135 -10.92 7.34 -11.69
N CYS A 136 -10.98 6.47 -10.70
CA CYS A 136 -12.10 5.54 -10.49
C CYS A 136 -13.37 6.21 -9.91
N GLU A 137 -13.34 7.51 -9.64
CA GLU A 137 -14.50 8.25 -9.12
C GLU A 137 -15.60 8.31 -10.19
N GLU A 138 -16.80 7.82 -9.87
CA GLU A 138 -17.94 7.72 -10.80
C GLU A 138 -18.28 9.05 -11.48
N SER A 139 -18.19 10.17 -10.75
CA SER A 139 -18.46 11.52 -11.25
C SER A 139 -17.41 12.04 -12.25
N ARG A 140 -16.23 11.41 -12.29
CA ARG A 140 -15.06 11.85 -13.08
C ARG A 140 -14.61 10.84 -14.11
N MET A 141 -15.26 9.69 -14.17
CA MET A 141 -14.95 8.66 -15.14
C MET A 141 -15.52 9.08 -16.50
N ASP A 142 -14.65 9.07 -17.51
CA ASP A 142 -15.06 9.39 -18.87
C ASP A 142 -15.97 8.28 -19.41
N GLU A 143 -17.11 8.66 -20.00
CA GLU A 143 -18.11 7.71 -20.49
C GLU A 143 -17.52 6.79 -21.57
N GLN A 144 -16.64 7.32 -22.43
CA GLN A 144 -15.99 6.56 -23.50
C GLN A 144 -15.08 5.48 -22.90
N GLU A 145 -14.30 5.83 -21.88
CA GLU A 145 -13.44 4.90 -21.14
C GLU A 145 -14.27 3.81 -20.43
N ARG A 146 -15.39 4.19 -19.80
CA ARG A 146 -16.31 3.26 -19.14
C ARG A 146 -16.91 2.26 -20.13
N ILE A 147 -17.42 2.73 -21.27
CA ILE A 147 -17.97 1.86 -22.31
C ILE A 147 -16.86 0.96 -22.89
N GLN A 148 -15.66 1.49 -23.11
CA GLN A 148 -14.54 0.71 -23.64
C GLN A 148 -14.11 -0.41 -22.69
N ALA A 149 -14.01 -0.13 -21.39
CA ALA A 149 -13.72 -1.14 -20.39
C ALA A 149 -14.85 -2.18 -20.30
N ALA A 150 -16.12 -1.78 -20.39
CA ALA A 150 -17.26 -2.70 -20.37
C ALA A 150 -17.23 -3.68 -21.53
N ILE A 151 -16.94 -3.18 -22.73
CA ILE A 151 -16.75 -4.03 -23.92
C ILE A 151 -15.57 -4.98 -23.70
N GLY A 152 -14.43 -4.48 -23.22
CA GLY A 152 -13.25 -5.30 -22.94
C GLY A 152 -13.53 -6.44 -21.96
N MET A 153 -14.18 -6.15 -20.83
CA MET A 153 -14.55 -7.15 -19.83
C MET A 153 -15.54 -8.18 -20.38
N THR A 154 -16.52 -7.73 -21.18
CA THR A 154 -17.45 -8.63 -21.87
C THR A 154 -16.71 -9.55 -22.83
N MET A 155 -15.77 -9.05 -23.60
CA MET A 155 -14.95 -9.88 -24.51
C MET A 155 -14.12 -10.92 -23.74
N CYS A 156 -13.59 -10.55 -22.57
CA CYS A 156 -12.87 -11.48 -21.69
C CYS A 156 -13.79 -12.60 -21.19
N GLU A 157 -15.02 -12.27 -20.77
CA GLU A 157 -16.01 -13.26 -20.33
C GLU A 157 -16.43 -14.19 -21.49
N LEU A 158 -16.67 -13.65 -22.69
CA LEU A 158 -17.02 -14.46 -23.85
C LEU A 158 -15.89 -15.41 -24.27
N ALA A 159 -14.64 -14.95 -24.16
CA ALA A 159 -13.48 -15.78 -24.45
C ALA A 159 -13.35 -16.98 -23.50
N THR A 160 -13.79 -16.85 -22.24
CA THR A 160 -13.75 -17.98 -21.28
C THR A 160 -14.90 -18.97 -21.50
N ALA A 161 -16.02 -18.54 -22.09
CA ALA A 161 -17.22 -19.35 -22.27
C ALA A 161 -17.11 -20.48 -23.32
N ARG A 162 -16.00 -20.55 -24.11
CA ARG A 162 -15.63 -21.57 -25.13
C ARG A 162 -16.64 -21.87 -26.26
N HIS A 163 -17.93 -21.58 -26.09
CA HIS A 163 -19.00 -21.92 -27.02
C HIS A 163 -19.55 -20.71 -27.81
N TYR A 164 -19.04 -19.51 -27.54
CA TYR A 164 -19.47 -18.28 -28.20
C TYR A 164 -18.31 -17.65 -28.96
N LEU A 165 -18.56 -17.29 -30.23
CA LEU A 165 -17.64 -16.48 -31.01
C LEU A 165 -17.97 -14.99 -30.78
N PRO A 166 -16.99 -14.14 -30.42
CA PRO A 166 -17.21 -12.70 -30.29
C PRO A 166 -17.69 -12.07 -31.61
N PRO A 167 -18.56 -11.05 -31.57
CA PRO A 167 -18.93 -10.29 -32.77
C PRO A 167 -17.70 -9.69 -33.47
N MET A 168 -17.66 -9.76 -34.80
CA MET A 168 -16.54 -9.26 -35.59
C MET A 168 -16.36 -7.75 -35.45
N GLU A 169 -17.45 -7.01 -35.19
CA GLU A 169 -17.45 -5.59 -34.89
C GLU A 169 -16.65 -5.25 -33.62
N CYS A 170 -16.47 -6.22 -32.72
CA CYS A 170 -15.75 -6.08 -31.45
C CYS A 170 -14.30 -6.60 -31.50
N ALA A 171 -13.79 -7.00 -32.67
CA ALA A 171 -12.46 -7.63 -32.81
C ALA A 171 -11.30 -6.78 -32.23
N ALA A 172 -11.42 -5.45 -32.26
CA ALA A 172 -10.44 -4.53 -31.69
C ALA A 172 -10.27 -4.68 -30.16
N TYR A 173 -11.29 -5.19 -29.47
CA TYR A 173 -11.34 -5.30 -28.01
C TYR A 173 -10.92 -6.68 -27.49
N VAL A 174 -10.85 -7.69 -28.37
CA VAL A 174 -10.45 -9.06 -28.02
C VAL A 174 -8.93 -9.17 -27.76
N ARG A 175 -8.13 -8.26 -28.32
CA ARG A 175 -6.65 -8.27 -28.25
C ARG A 175 -6.06 -7.14 -27.40
N ALA A 176 -6.80 -6.65 -26.41
CA ALA A 176 -6.42 -5.49 -25.59
C ALA A 176 -5.22 -5.74 -24.64
N GLY A 177 -4.14 -6.39 -25.13
CA GLY A 177 -2.86 -6.49 -24.44
C GLY A 177 -1.82 -5.52 -25.00
N HIS A 178 -1.71 -5.33 -26.31
CA HIS A 178 -0.62 -4.49 -26.85
C HIS A 178 -1.00 -3.83 -28.19
N LYS A 179 -1.00 -2.49 -28.22
CA LYS A 179 -0.94 -1.65 -29.44
C LYS A 179 -2.10 -1.77 -30.45
N ALA A 180 -3.32 -2.09 -30.02
CA ALA A 180 -4.47 -1.82 -30.88
C ALA A 180 -4.71 -0.31 -30.95
N SER A 181 -4.80 0.25 -32.16
CA SER A 181 -5.25 1.63 -32.40
C SER A 181 -6.49 1.91 -31.55
N SER A 182 -6.47 2.98 -30.76
CA SER A 182 -7.62 3.37 -29.93
C SER A 182 -8.90 3.28 -30.77
N PRO A 183 -9.87 2.45 -30.34
CA PRO A 183 -11.03 2.19 -31.17
C PRO A 183 -11.81 3.49 -31.37
N THR A 184 -12.09 3.81 -32.63
CA THR A 184 -12.85 5.02 -32.97
C THR A 184 -14.24 4.99 -32.32
N PRO A 185 -14.84 6.14 -31.96
CA PRO A 185 -16.19 6.19 -31.37
C PRO A 185 -17.23 5.45 -32.22
N LYS A 186 -17.09 5.51 -33.55
CA LYS A 186 -17.95 4.77 -34.49
C LYS A 186 -17.76 3.25 -34.40
N GLY A 187 -16.52 2.79 -34.22
CA GLY A 187 -16.21 1.38 -34.01
C GLY A 187 -16.79 0.85 -32.70
N GLN A 188 -16.68 1.64 -31.64
CA GLN A 188 -17.29 1.32 -30.35
C GLN A 188 -18.81 1.20 -30.45
N ALA A 189 -19.49 2.18 -31.05
CA ALA A 189 -20.94 2.16 -31.22
C ALA A 189 -21.41 0.93 -32.02
N ARG A 190 -20.68 0.54 -33.07
CA ARG A 190 -20.96 -0.68 -33.84
C ARG A 190 -20.80 -1.96 -33.02
N CYS A 191 -19.78 -2.02 -32.17
CA CYS A 191 -19.60 -3.16 -31.26
C CYS A 191 -20.75 -3.23 -30.24
N VAL A 192 -21.17 -2.11 -29.65
CA VAL A 192 -22.31 -2.06 -28.72
C VAL A 192 -23.61 -2.49 -29.41
N ASP A 193 -23.85 -2.02 -30.64
CA ASP A 193 -24.98 -2.47 -31.46
C ASP A 193 -24.93 -3.99 -31.70
N ALA A 194 -23.77 -4.53 -32.05
CA ALA A 194 -23.61 -5.97 -32.25
C ALA A 194 -23.84 -6.78 -30.96
N LEU A 195 -23.38 -6.28 -29.80
CA LEU A 195 -23.65 -6.89 -28.49
C LEU A 195 -25.14 -6.92 -28.15
N SER A 196 -25.89 -5.88 -28.53
CA SER A 196 -27.33 -5.80 -28.29
C SER A 196 -28.15 -6.85 -29.06
N ARG A 197 -27.59 -7.47 -30.11
CA ARG A 197 -28.26 -8.51 -30.91
C ARG A 197 -28.42 -9.84 -30.16
N SER A 198 -27.71 -10.02 -29.04
CA SER A 198 -27.80 -11.19 -28.17
C SER A 198 -28.14 -10.77 -26.75
N ALA A 199 -29.24 -11.29 -26.20
CA ALA A 199 -29.65 -10.99 -24.83
C ALA A 199 -28.55 -11.33 -23.80
N GLN A 200 -27.85 -12.45 -24.01
CA GLN A 200 -26.76 -12.86 -23.12
C GLN A 200 -25.59 -11.86 -23.15
N PHE A 201 -25.17 -11.43 -24.34
CA PHE A 201 -24.05 -10.50 -24.48
C PHE A 201 -24.42 -9.12 -23.95
N TRP A 202 -25.67 -8.70 -24.17
CA TRP A 202 -26.20 -7.45 -23.63
C TRP A 202 -26.25 -7.46 -22.10
N SER A 203 -26.64 -8.58 -21.48
CA SER A 203 -26.63 -8.72 -20.02
C SER A 203 -25.21 -8.58 -19.45
N SER A 204 -24.22 -9.27 -20.02
CA SER A 204 -22.81 -9.13 -19.59
C SER A 204 -22.31 -7.68 -19.75
N TYR A 205 -22.52 -7.08 -20.92
CA TYR A 205 -22.09 -5.72 -21.21
C TYR A 205 -22.74 -4.68 -20.27
N SER A 206 -24.06 -4.73 -20.12
CA SER A 206 -24.80 -3.78 -19.28
C SER A 206 -24.52 -3.97 -17.79
N GLY A 207 -24.20 -5.20 -17.36
CA GLY A 207 -23.70 -5.49 -16.02
C GLY A 207 -22.36 -4.79 -15.78
N TYR A 208 -21.36 -5.07 -16.62
CA TYR A 208 -20.04 -4.44 -16.49
C TYR A 208 -20.09 -2.91 -16.59
N LEU A 209 -20.91 -2.34 -17.48
CA LEU A 209 -21.05 -0.89 -17.61
C LEU A 209 -21.45 -0.21 -16.29
N ARG A 210 -22.31 -0.86 -15.50
CA ARG A 210 -22.75 -0.38 -14.18
C ARG A 210 -21.72 -0.65 -13.09
N GLU A 211 -21.01 -1.77 -13.18
CA GLU A 211 -20.08 -2.22 -12.14
C GLU A 211 -18.68 -1.62 -12.26
N ILE A 212 -18.27 -1.10 -13.43
CA ILE A 212 -16.92 -0.58 -13.66
C ILE A 212 -16.44 0.45 -12.63
N PRO A 213 -17.24 1.43 -12.17
CA PRO A 213 -16.79 2.34 -11.12
C PRO A 213 -16.34 1.60 -9.86
N GLN A 214 -17.10 0.58 -9.43
CA GLN A 214 -16.78 -0.25 -8.27
C GLN A 214 -15.56 -1.15 -8.55
N LEU A 215 -15.54 -1.80 -9.72
CA LEU A 215 -14.46 -2.68 -10.12
C LEU A 215 -13.15 -1.91 -10.26
N CYS A 216 -13.17 -0.69 -10.79
CA CYS A 216 -11.99 0.17 -10.94
C CYS A 216 -11.25 0.34 -9.60
N PHE A 217 -11.95 0.61 -8.48
CA PHE A 217 -11.30 0.71 -7.17
C PHE A 217 -10.64 -0.59 -6.73
N THR A 218 -11.30 -1.72 -6.95
CA THR A 218 -10.75 -3.04 -6.57
C THR A 218 -9.51 -3.37 -7.39
N PHE A 219 -9.58 -3.23 -8.71
CA PHE A 219 -8.47 -3.53 -9.62
C PHE A 219 -7.32 -2.55 -9.47
N ARG A 220 -7.59 -1.27 -9.17
CA ARG A 220 -6.56 -0.29 -8.84
C ARG A 220 -5.70 -0.77 -7.66
N ARG A 221 -6.36 -1.20 -6.58
CA ARG A 221 -5.68 -1.75 -5.41
C ARG A 221 -4.84 -2.97 -5.77
N TRP A 222 -5.35 -3.86 -6.62
CA TRP A 222 -4.59 -5.02 -7.10
C TRP A 222 -3.35 -4.62 -7.90
N ILE A 223 -3.50 -3.70 -8.87
CA ILE A 223 -2.38 -3.18 -9.68
C ILE A 223 -1.32 -2.51 -8.79
N ASP A 224 -1.74 -1.72 -7.81
CA ASP A 224 -0.83 -1.05 -6.88
C ASP A 224 -0.07 -2.08 -6.00
N ILE A 225 -0.74 -3.15 -5.56
CA ILE A 225 -0.12 -4.26 -4.82
C ILE A 225 0.92 -4.97 -5.69
N ASP A 226 0.59 -5.30 -6.93
CA ASP A 226 1.51 -6.02 -7.81
C ASP A 226 2.70 -5.14 -8.23
N THR A 227 2.47 -3.84 -8.43
CA THR A 227 3.54 -2.86 -8.64
C THR A 227 4.46 -2.78 -7.43
N ALA A 228 3.91 -2.74 -6.22
CA ALA A 228 4.70 -2.74 -5.00
C ALA A 228 5.55 -4.01 -4.88
N LYS A 229 4.97 -5.19 -5.13
CA LYS A 229 5.71 -6.47 -5.14
C LYS A 229 6.87 -6.47 -6.13
N ASP A 230 6.66 -5.93 -7.33
CA ASP A 230 7.70 -5.85 -8.36
C ASP A 230 8.86 -4.91 -7.94
N ILE A 231 8.53 -3.75 -7.36
CA ILE A 231 9.53 -2.83 -6.79
C ILE A 231 10.30 -3.51 -5.66
N TYR A 232 9.61 -4.15 -4.72
CA TYR A 232 10.25 -4.86 -3.62
C TYR A 232 11.19 -5.94 -4.13
N ARG A 233 10.76 -6.71 -5.14
CA ARG A 233 11.60 -7.71 -5.77
C ARG A 233 12.86 -7.06 -6.35
N ASN A 234 12.73 -6.04 -7.19
CA ASN A 234 13.90 -5.39 -7.80
C ASN A 234 14.89 -4.90 -6.73
N ILE A 235 14.38 -4.27 -5.67
CA ILE A 235 15.20 -3.85 -4.53
C ILE A 235 15.87 -5.05 -3.85
N THR A 236 15.14 -6.13 -3.58
CA THR A 236 15.70 -7.35 -2.97
C THR A 236 16.80 -7.96 -3.84
N GLU A 237 16.66 -7.92 -5.17
CA GLU A 237 17.68 -8.40 -6.11
C GLU A 237 18.96 -7.58 -6.04
N GLU A 238 18.84 -6.25 -6.03
CA GLU A 238 19.98 -5.34 -5.88
C GLU A 238 20.66 -5.52 -4.52
N LYS A 239 19.88 -5.65 -3.43
CA LYS A 239 20.41 -5.87 -2.08
C LYS A 239 21.14 -7.21 -1.97
N ALA A 240 20.60 -8.28 -2.57
CA ALA A 240 21.25 -9.58 -2.58
C ALA A 240 22.60 -9.53 -3.31
N PHE A 241 22.67 -8.84 -4.46
CA PHE A 241 23.93 -8.64 -5.17
C PHE A 241 24.94 -7.85 -4.33
N PHE A 242 24.50 -6.78 -3.68
CA PHE A 242 25.36 -5.96 -2.82
C PHE A 242 25.92 -6.74 -1.62
N VAL A 243 25.09 -7.56 -0.96
CA VAL A 243 25.55 -8.40 0.16
C VAL A 243 26.60 -9.41 -0.30
N ARG A 244 26.38 -10.08 -1.44
CA ARG A 244 27.37 -11.03 -2.01
C ARG A 244 28.70 -10.33 -2.28
N PHE A 245 28.66 -9.14 -2.89
CA PHE A 245 29.85 -8.34 -3.15
C PHE A 245 30.62 -8.00 -1.87
N LEU A 246 29.94 -7.61 -0.79
CA LEU A 246 30.58 -7.31 0.50
C LEU A 246 31.27 -8.53 1.10
N ILE A 247 30.65 -9.70 1.00
CA ILE A 247 31.20 -10.97 1.51
C ILE A 247 32.46 -11.36 0.73
N GLU A 248 32.45 -11.24 -0.59
CA GLU A 248 33.63 -11.49 -1.42
C GLU A 248 34.78 -10.55 -1.05
N ARG A 249 34.47 -9.27 -0.83
CA ARG A 249 35.46 -8.28 -0.38
C ARG A 249 36.02 -8.61 1.00
N GLU A 250 35.18 -9.04 1.93
CA GLU A 250 35.60 -9.43 3.28
C GLU A 250 36.52 -10.67 3.24
N LYS A 251 36.16 -11.69 2.44
CA LYS A 251 36.98 -12.89 2.22
C LYS A 251 38.36 -12.52 1.67
N ALA A 252 38.41 -11.66 0.64
CA ALA A 252 39.68 -11.19 0.07
C ALA A 252 40.54 -10.42 1.09
N SER A 253 39.92 -9.60 1.93
CA SER A 253 40.60 -8.88 3.02
C SER A 253 41.18 -9.83 4.06
N LYS A 254 40.40 -10.85 4.50
CA LYS A 254 40.85 -11.88 5.45
C LYS A 254 42.05 -12.66 4.91
N THR A 255 41.97 -13.13 3.66
CA THR A 255 43.10 -13.85 3.01
C THR A 255 44.37 -12.99 2.97
N THR A 256 44.23 -11.71 2.68
CA THR A 256 45.36 -10.78 2.67
C THR A 256 45.94 -10.62 4.09
N GLN A 257 45.10 -10.47 5.10
CA GLN A 257 45.51 -10.37 6.51
C GLN A 257 46.22 -11.63 7.00
N ASP A 258 45.73 -12.81 6.63
CA ASP A 258 46.34 -14.10 6.97
C ASP A 258 47.74 -14.24 6.35
N LEU A 259 47.89 -13.85 5.07
CA LEU A 259 49.19 -13.82 4.39
C LEU A 259 50.17 -12.88 5.08
N TRP A 260 49.73 -11.69 5.50
CA TRP A 260 50.57 -10.76 6.25
C TRP A 260 50.99 -11.33 7.61
N GLY A 261 50.09 -12.04 8.31
CA GLY A 261 50.40 -12.75 9.54
C GLY A 261 51.52 -13.78 9.35
N ILE A 262 51.40 -14.63 8.33
CA ILE A 262 52.42 -15.65 8.00
C ILE A 262 53.76 -14.99 7.65
N LEU A 263 53.76 -13.92 6.86
CA LEU A 263 54.99 -13.21 6.50
C LEU A 263 55.66 -12.54 7.71
N ALA A 264 54.88 -12.04 8.67
CA ALA A 264 55.39 -11.48 9.91
C ALA A 264 56.08 -12.56 10.76
N GLU A 265 55.45 -13.73 10.93
CA GLU A 265 56.03 -14.89 11.62
C GLU A 265 57.35 -15.33 10.98
N VAL A 266 57.40 -15.46 9.65
CA VAL A 266 58.63 -15.82 8.92
C VAL A 266 59.73 -14.77 9.12
N ARG A 267 59.39 -13.48 9.17
CA ARG A 267 60.35 -12.40 9.48
C ARG A 267 60.91 -12.52 10.89
N ILE A 268 60.06 -12.80 11.89
CA ILE A 268 60.48 -12.98 13.28
C ILE A 268 61.44 -14.17 13.40
N ILE A 269 61.07 -15.32 12.84
CA ILE A 269 61.92 -16.53 12.83
C ILE A 269 63.28 -16.23 12.17
N ARG A 270 63.29 -15.55 11.02
CA ARG A 270 64.54 -15.17 10.34
C ARG A 270 65.40 -14.24 11.20
N TYR A 271 64.79 -13.33 11.96
CA TYR A 271 65.52 -12.43 12.86
C TYR A 271 66.18 -13.20 14.02
N LEU A 272 65.45 -14.13 14.64
CA LEU A 272 65.94 -14.96 15.74
C LEU A 272 67.08 -15.90 15.33
N TYR A 273 66.99 -16.52 14.14
CA TYR A 273 68.09 -17.34 13.61
C TYR A 273 69.35 -16.52 13.33
N ARG A 274 69.21 -15.27 12.87
CA ARG A 274 70.35 -14.41 12.56
C ARG A 274 71.12 -14.00 13.82
N THR A 275 70.43 -13.69 14.90
CA THR A 275 71.07 -13.29 16.16
C THR A 275 71.80 -14.45 16.84
N ASN A 276 71.28 -15.68 16.76
CA ASN A 276 71.91 -16.85 17.39
C ASN A 276 73.18 -17.35 16.69
N CYS A 277 73.36 -17.09 15.39
CA CYS A 277 74.59 -17.47 14.68
C CYS A 277 75.74 -16.45 14.82
N SER A 278 75.54 -15.34 15.54
CA SER A 278 76.53 -14.25 15.67
C SER A 278 77.19 -14.19 17.06
N SER A 279 76.99 -15.20 17.90
CA SER A 279 77.64 -15.41 19.21
C SER A 279 78.53 -16.65 19.16
#